data_AF-A0AAU6WR61-F1
#
_entry.id   AF-A0AAU6WR61-F1
#
_cell.length_a   1.000
_cell.length_b   1.000
_cell.length_c   1.000
_cell.angle_alpha   90.00
_cell.angle_beta   90.00
_cell.angle_gamma   90.00
#
_symmetry.space_group_name_H-M   'P 1'
#
loop_
_entity.id
_entity.type
_entity.pdbx_description
1 polymer ?
#
loop_
_entity_poly.entity_id
_entity_poly.type
_entity_poly.pdbx_seq_one_letter_code
_entity_poly.pdbx_strand_id
1 'polypeptide(L)'
;MTLNKNNNGQNKYIDYTSFSNGGNHLWSKGTVNNGLRKYVDYCNANGITNTISHANVWAWEGSKQTGATPMLYKYQQLPLMSSFANIGQANFWHNLTNILSGFTINLVPKHLRPDQIYTGLNPRSNETISDSRRIHQLIFHESGHYSHASKVGASYWAQLFASEISNIHLHGGDPYYDGTSPSLQAGARIGLAEGWATVTEFYVSNSYYNSSIIRSNTGSSRQHMSNVNGILEGFNIIDRPMNATRTDEWSWFSHGLIVDILDTGRNNGTADQSVHRNGSGAFLNTVLDEVSIQSGSIYNLGPVFSRLTSSVNSAADLKNPLMSAYPAQSSKINTLFQNYGY
;
A
#
# COMPACT_ATOMS: atom_id res chain seq x y z
N MET A 1 -23.89 -3.97 12.70
CA MET A 1 -22.71 -4.62 12.07
C MET A 1 -22.49 -5.96 12.73
N THR A 2 -22.19 -7.02 11.98
CA THR A 2 -21.85 -8.34 12.54
C THR A 2 -20.34 -8.42 12.72
N LEU A 3 -19.89 -8.59 13.96
CA LEU A 3 -18.50 -8.86 14.31
C LEU A 3 -18.27 -10.35 14.49
N ASN A 4 -17.32 -10.92 13.75
CA ASN A 4 -16.85 -12.28 13.99
C ASN A 4 -15.62 -12.25 14.91
N LYS A 5 -15.77 -12.97 16.03
CA LYS A 5 -14.79 -13.37 17.07
C LYS A 5 -14.78 -12.54 18.37
N ASN A 6 -15.62 -12.97 19.30
CA ASN A 6 -15.31 -12.96 20.74
C ASN A 6 -14.64 -14.29 21.15
N ASN A 7 -14.02 -14.33 22.33
CA ASN A 7 -13.33 -15.50 22.93
C ASN A 7 -14.20 -16.76 23.11
N ASN A 8 -15.49 -16.71 22.78
CA ASN A 8 -16.48 -17.78 22.89
C ASN A 8 -17.15 -18.14 21.54
N GLY A 9 -16.63 -17.65 20.41
CA GLY A 9 -17.11 -18.06 19.08
C GLY A 9 -18.49 -17.52 18.67
N GLN A 10 -19.11 -16.63 19.46
CA GLN A 10 -20.41 -16.05 19.14
C GLN A 10 -20.28 -14.74 18.36
N ASN A 11 -21.12 -14.58 17.32
CA ASN A 11 -21.25 -13.34 16.57
C ASN A 11 -21.91 -12.29 17.46
N LYS A 12 -21.26 -11.14 17.66
CA LYS A 12 -21.87 -10.02 18.36
C LYS A 12 -22.43 -9.04 17.33
N TYR A 13 -23.74 -8.83 17.38
CA TYR A 13 -24.36 -7.70 16.69
C TYR A 13 -24.08 -6.44 17.50
N ILE A 14 -23.40 -5.46 16.90
CA ILE A 14 -23.28 -4.12 17.47
C ILE A 14 -24.46 -3.30 16.95
N ASP A 15 -25.38 -2.97 17.87
CA ASP A 15 -26.50 -2.07 17.60
C ASP A 15 -26.01 -0.63 17.42
N TYR A 16 -26.58 0.05 16.43
CA TYR A 16 -26.30 1.43 16.08
C TYR A 16 -26.71 2.44 17.16
N THR A 17 -27.69 2.11 18.01
CA THR A 17 -28.08 3.00 19.12
C THR A 17 -27.02 3.12 20.21
N SER A 18 -25.99 2.25 20.21
CA SER A 18 -24.91 2.24 21.21
C SER A 18 -23.80 3.29 20.99
N PHE A 19 -23.82 4.01 19.86
CA PHE A 19 -22.78 5.00 19.53
C PHE A 19 -22.80 6.24 20.42
N SER A 20 -23.97 6.63 20.96
CA SER A 20 -24.09 7.72 21.93
C SER A 20 -23.46 7.40 23.30
N ASN A 21 -23.18 6.12 23.58
CA ASN A 21 -22.64 5.62 24.85
C ASN A 21 -21.27 4.92 24.68
N GLY A 22 -20.44 5.38 23.73
CA GLY A 22 -19.09 4.85 23.55
C GLY A 22 -18.99 3.61 22.66
N GLY A 23 -20.01 3.26 21.87
CA GLY A 23 -19.99 2.13 20.92
C GLY A 23 -19.14 2.33 19.65
N ASN A 24 -18.65 3.55 19.40
CA ASN A 24 -17.88 3.88 18.21
C ASN A 24 -16.60 3.01 18.09
N HIS A 25 -15.92 2.72 19.20
CA HIS A 25 -14.65 1.99 19.17
C HIS A 25 -14.86 0.52 18.79
N LEU A 26 -16.01 -0.05 19.17
CA LEU A 26 -16.40 -1.40 18.79
C LEU A 26 -16.72 -1.46 17.29
N TRP A 27 -17.39 -0.44 16.75
CA TRP A 27 -17.61 -0.33 15.32
C TRP A 27 -16.30 -0.17 14.55
N SER A 28 -15.40 0.74 14.96
CA SER A 28 -14.11 0.95 14.29
C SER A 28 -13.28 -0.34 14.25
N LYS A 29 -13.19 -1.05 15.39
CA LYS A 29 -12.51 -2.35 15.45
C LYS A 29 -13.19 -3.40 14.58
N GLY A 30 -14.52 -3.37 14.48
CA GLY A 30 -15.25 -4.28 13.60
C GLY A 30 -15.13 -3.98 12.12
N THR A 31 -15.07 -2.71 11.75
CA THR A 31 -14.69 -2.28 10.40
C THR A 31 -13.28 -2.77 10.07
N VAL A 32 -12.32 -2.63 10.98
CA VAL A 32 -10.95 -3.15 10.78
C VAL A 32 -10.96 -4.66 10.54
N ASN A 33 -11.59 -5.44 11.43
CA ASN A 33 -11.68 -6.88 11.28
C ASN A 33 -12.34 -7.31 9.96
N ASN A 34 -13.41 -6.63 9.55
CA ASN A 34 -14.09 -6.91 8.29
C ASN A 34 -13.24 -6.57 7.06
N GLY A 35 -12.51 -5.45 7.09
CA GLY A 35 -11.55 -5.08 6.05
C GLY A 35 -10.43 -6.11 5.92
N LEU A 36 -9.83 -6.52 7.03
CA LEU A 36 -8.79 -7.55 7.04
C LEU A 36 -9.33 -8.88 6.49
N ARG A 37 -10.56 -9.26 6.87
CA ARG A 37 -11.18 -10.50 6.34
C ARG A 37 -11.42 -10.41 4.83
N LYS A 38 -11.96 -9.29 4.34
CA LYS A 38 -12.14 -9.05 2.90
C LYS A 38 -10.83 -9.14 2.13
N TYR A 39 -9.76 -8.56 2.65
CA TYR A 39 -8.44 -8.71 2.05
C TYR A 39 -8.00 -10.18 1.96
N VAL A 40 -8.13 -10.94 3.06
CA VAL A 40 -7.80 -12.37 3.09
C VAL A 40 -8.63 -13.16 2.09
N ASP A 41 -9.94 -12.89 1.99
CA ASP A 41 -10.83 -13.55 1.03
C ASP A 41 -10.43 -13.25 -0.42
N TYR A 42 -10.13 -11.99 -0.72
CA TYR A 42 -9.59 -11.60 -2.02
C TYR A 42 -8.26 -12.31 -2.32
N CYS A 43 -7.32 -12.36 -1.36
CA CYS A 43 -6.04 -13.04 -1.55
C CYS A 43 -6.23 -14.53 -1.85
N ASN A 44 -7.09 -15.21 -1.09
CA ASN A 44 -7.38 -16.64 -1.28
C ASN A 44 -7.99 -16.90 -2.66
N ALA A 45 -8.89 -16.03 -3.13
CA ALA A 45 -9.51 -16.15 -4.45
C ALA A 45 -8.52 -15.93 -5.61
N ASN A 46 -7.44 -15.17 -5.37
CA ASN A 46 -6.45 -14.77 -6.38
C ASN A 46 -5.07 -15.47 -6.19
N GLY A 47 -5.00 -16.51 -5.36
CA GLY A 47 -3.76 -17.27 -5.13
C GLY A 47 -2.62 -16.48 -4.48
N ILE A 48 -2.92 -15.39 -3.79
CA ILE A 48 -1.95 -14.57 -3.06
C ILE A 48 -1.68 -15.23 -1.70
N THR A 49 -0.46 -15.71 -1.52
CA THR A 49 -0.01 -16.33 -0.26
C THR A 49 0.46 -15.29 0.75
N ASN A 50 0.86 -15.73 1.95
CA ASN A 50 1.45 -14.88 2.98
C ASN A 50 0.53 -13.72 3.44
N THR A 51 -0.79 -13.90 3.31
CA THR A 51 -1.80 -12.93 3.73
C THR A 51 -1.86 -12.76 5.27
N ILE A 52 -2.76 -11.90 5.74
CA ILE A 52 -2.93 -11.59 7.16
C ILE A 52 -3.21 -12.87 7.95
N SER A 53 -2.31 -13.20 8.87
CA SER A 53 -2.44 -14.38 9.74
C SER A 53 -1.72 -14.11 11.06
N HIS A 54 -2.44 -14.28 12.18
CA HIS A 54 -1.93 -14.04 13.53
C HIS A 54 -1.32 -12.63 13.74
N ALA A 55 -1.79 -11.64 12.97
CA ALA A 55 -1.33 -10.26 13.10
C ALA A 55 -1.87 -9.64 14.39
N ASN A 56 -1.00 -8.94 15.13
CA ASN A 56 -1.47 -8.08 16.21
C ASN A 56 -1.85 -6.70 15.62
N VAL A 57 -3.12 -6.33 15.72
CA VAL A 57 -3.65 -5.13 15.07
C VAL A 57 -4.11 -4.14 16.11
N TRP A 58 -3.55 -2.93 16.04
CA TRP A 58 -3.93 -1.82 16.90
C TRP A 58 -4.83 -0.87 16.11
N ALA A 59 -5.99 -0.53 16.68
CA ALA A 59 -7.01 0.26 16.00
C ALA A 59 -7.67 1.22 16.98
N TRP A 60 -7.68 2.50 16.63
CA TRP A 60 -8.24 3.57 17.46
C TRP A 60 -9.05 4.59 16.65
N GLU A 61 -9.98 5.21 17.37
CA GLU A 61 -10.70 6.38 16.91
C GLU A 61 -9.79 7.62 16.86
N GLY A 62 -10.21 8.65 16.12
CA GLY A 62 -9.50 9.93 16.08
C GLY A 62 -9.95 10.79 14.90
N SER A 63 -9.38 11.99 14.79
CA SER A 63 -9.70 12.95 13.73
C SER A 63 -8.88 12.75 12.44
N LYS A 64 -7.66 12.20 12.53
CA LYS A 64 -6.75 11.98 11.40
C LYS A 64 -6.61 10.50 11.10
N GLN A 65 -7.23 10.06 9.99
CA GLN A 65 -7.05 8.68 9.50
C GLN A 65 -5.60 8.48 9.07
N THR A 66 -4.94 7.47 9.62
CA THR A 66 -3.57 7.07 9.26
C THR A 66 -3.42 5.56 9.47
N GLY A 67 -2.58 4.94 8.65
CA GLY A 67 -2.19 3.54 8.75
C GLY A 67 -0.67 3.42 8.85
N ALA A 68 -0.21 2.32 9.42
CA ALA A 68 1.17 1.88 9.31
C ALA A 68 1.27 0.36 9.50
N THR A 69 2.19 -0.27 8.78
CA THR A 69 2.47 -1.71 8.89
C THR A 69 3.88 -1.97 9.41
N PRO A 70 4.18 -1.65 10.68
CA PRO A 70 5.52 -1.76 11.21
C PRO A 70 5.97 -3.21 11.48
N MET A 71 5.07 -4.20 11.47
CA MET A 71 5.40 -5.63 11.64
C MET A 71 6.15 -5.97 12.95
N LEU A 72 5.90 -5.27 14.05
CA LEU A 72 6.70 -5.39 15.29
C LEU A 72 6.38 -6.62 16.14
N TYR A 73 5.25 -7.30 15.91
CA TYR A 73 4.96 -8.57 16.56
C TYR A 73 5.63 -9.72 15.82
N LYS A 74 5.51 -9.71 14.49
CA LYS A 74 6.09 -10.71 13.59
C LYS A 74 7.62 -10.60 13.51
N TYR A 75 8.14 -9.37 13.48
CA TYR A 75 9.56 -9.06 13.36
C TYR A 75 9.99 -8.18 14.55
N GLN A 76 10.06 -8.79 15.73
CA GLN A 76 10.38 -8.09 16.98
C GLN A 76 11.78 -7.46 17.00
N GLN A 77 12.65 -7.89 16.10
CA GLN A 77 14.01 -7.40 15.91
C GLN A 77 14.12 -6.13 15.06
N LEU A 78 13.05 -5.67 14.38
CA LEU A 78 13.09 -4.48 13.51
C LEU A 78 13.72 -3.23 14.17
N PRO A 79 13.43 -2.90 15.44
CA PRO A 79 14.04 -1.74 16.08
C PRO A 79 15.56 -1.86 16.28
N LEU A 80 16.09 -3.08 16.35
CA LEU A 80 17.54 -3.31 16.37
C LEU A 80 18.12 -3.21 14.96
N MET A 81 17.35 -3.64 13.96
CA MET A 81 17.72 -3.58 12.55
C MET A 81 17.58 -2.17 11.94
N SER A 82 17.02 -1.19 12.65
CA SER A 82 16.90 0.19 12.15
C SER A 82 18.26 0.84 11.90
N SER A 83 19.33 0.31 12.50
CA SER A 83 20.70 0.72 12.20
C SER A 83 21.09 0.53 10.73
N PHE A 84 20.43 -0.38 10.00
CA PHE A 84 20.67 -0.57 8.57
C PHE A 84 20.27 0.64 7.72
N ALA A 85 19.43 1.54 8.24
CA ALA A 85 19.10 2.82 7.61
C ALA A 85 19.78 4.01 8.31
N ASN A 86 20.84 3.77 9.09
CA ASN A 86 21.51 4.76 9.94
C ASN A 86 20.57 5.43 10.97
N ILE A 87 19.49 4.76 11.36
CA ILE A 87 18.58 5.24 12.40
C ILE A 87 18.90 4.55 13.71
N GLY A 88 19.32 5.35 14.69
CA GLY A 88 19.43 4.89 16.08
C GLY A 88 18.07 4.43 16.62
N GLN A 89 18.07 3.36 17.41
CA GLN A 89 16.85 2.77 17.99
C GLN A 89 15.96 3.78 18.74
N ALA A 90 16.57 4.78 19.40
CA ALA A 90 15.83 5.85 20.06
C ALA A 90 15.00 6.70 19.07
N ASN A 91 15.59 7.06 17.94
CA ASN A 91 14.90 7.81 16.87
C ASN A 91 13.81 6.95 16.24
N PHE A 92 14.05 5.64 16.06
CA PHE A 92 13.03 4.71 15.59
C PHE A 92 11.77 4.76 16.47
N TRP A 93 11.95 4.62 17.78
CA TRP A 93 10.84 4.63 18.73
C TRP A 93 10.17 5.99 18.89
N HIS A 94 10.95 7.07 18.83
CA HIS A 94 10.42 8.44 18.88
C HIS A 94 9.46 8.71 17.72
N ASN A 95 9.87 8.42 16.48
CA ASN A 95 9.05 8.63 15.30
C ASN A 95 7.82 7.72 15.29
N LEU A 96 7.97 6.46 15.70
CA LEU A 96 6.83 5.55 15.82
C LEU A 96 5.79 6.05 16.85
N THR A 97 6.25 6.64 17.97
CA THR A 97 5.38 7.24 18.98
C THR A 97 4.65 8.49 18.44
N ASN A 98 5.33 9.27 17.59
CA ASN A 98 4.75 10.46 16.95
C ASN A 98 3.67 10.09 15.92
N ILE A 99 3.85 9.01 15.16
CA ILE A 99 2.80 8.46 14.26
C ILE A 99 1.55 8.10 15.06
N LEU A 100 1.70 7.68 16.31
CA LEU A 100 0.64 7.16 17.18
C LEU A 100 0.02 8.17 18.15
N SER A 101 0.38 9.45 18.04
CA SER A 101 -0.10 10.50 18.95
C SER A 101 0.02 10.11 20.44
N GLY A 102 1.21 9.68 20.86
CA GLY A 102 1.57 9.61 22.29
C GLY A 102 1.62 8.23 22.95
N PHE A 103 1.51 7.13 22.19
CA PHE A 103 1.67 5.78 22.75
C PHE A 103 3.12 5.29 22.66
N THR A 104 3.77 5.04 23.80
CA THR A 104 5.18 4.61 23.85
C THR A 104 5.29 3.09 23.56
N ILE A 105 5.30 2.71 22.28
CA ILE A 105 5.33 1.28 21.87
C ILE A 105 6.52 0.52 22.45
N ASN A 106 7.67 1.16 22.63
CA ASN A 106 8.87 0.52 23.15
C ASN A 106 8.68 -0.08 24.55
N LEU A 107 7.78 0.48 25.36
CA LEU A 107 7.46 0.00 26.71
C LEU A 107 6.52 -1.22 26.71
N VAL A 108 5.91 -1.51 25.56
CA VAL A 108 5.01 -2.65 25.42
C VAL A 108 5.82 -3.94 25.23
N PRO A 109 5.50 -5.02 25.96
CA PRO A 109 6.10 -6.33 25.75
C PRO A 109 6.07 -6.74 24.28
N LYS A 110 7.15 -7.37 23.79
CA LYS A 110 7.31 -7.69 22.36
C LYS A 110 6.11 -8.43 21.75
N HIS A 111 5.48 -9.32 22.52
CA HIS A 111 4.31 -10.11 22.11
C HIS A 111 3.00 -9.31 22.03
N LEU A 112 2.98 -8.04 22.45
CA LEU A 112 1.83 -7.14 22.37
C LEU A 112 2.04 -5.97 21.41
N ARG A 113 3.20 -5.87 20.75
CA ARG A 113 3.48 -4.80 19.77
C ARG A 113 2.67 -5.00 18.50
N PRO A 114 2.31 -3.96 17.75
CA PRO A 114 1.48 -4.11 16.56
C PRO A 114 2.27 -4.57 15.34
N ASP A 115 1.64 -5.39 14.50
CA ASP A 115 2.04 -5.56 13.10
C ASP A 115 1.40 -4.52 12.19
N GLN A 116 0.16 -4.14 12.48
CA GLN A 116 -0.59 -3.11 11.78
C GLN A 116 -1.21 -2.14 12.77
N ILE A 117 -1.22 -0.87 12.42
CA ILE A 117 -1.72 0.23 13.20
C ILE A 117 -2.72 1.00 12.34
N TYR A 118 -3.86 1.34 12.92
CA TYR A 118 -4.85 2.20 12.31
C TYR A 118 -5.34 3.25 13.30
N THR A 119 -5.28 4.52 12.91
CA THR A 119 -5.78 5.65 13.71
C THR A 119 -6.87 6.39 12.94
N GLY A 120 -7.67 7.20 13.63
CA GLY A 120 -8.64 8.08 12.98
C GLY A 120 -9.82 7.36 12.33
N LEU A 121 -10.21 6.22 12.89
CA LEU A 121 -11.21 5.31 12.32
C LEU A 121 -12.66 5.70 12.61
N ASN A 122 -12.99 6.99 12.44
CA ASN A 122 -14.34 7.50 12.67
C ASN A 122 -15.06 7.71 11.33
N PRO A 123 -16.39 7.51 11.26
CA PRO A 123 -17.18 7.99 10.14
C PRO A 123 -16.98 9.50 10.00
N ARG A 124 -16.73 10.01 8.78
CA ARG A 124 -16.71 11.46 8.56
C ARG A 124 -18.12 12.02 8.60
N SER A 125 -18.26 13.32 8.90
CA SER A 125 -19.57 13.99 8.97
C SER A 125 -20.38 13.93 7.67
N ASN A 126 -19.71 13.74 6.53
CA ASN A 126 -20.31 13.56 5.21
C ASN A 126 -20.41 12.09 4.76
N GLU A 127 -19.92 11.15 5.55
CA GLU A 127 -20.06 9.71 5.33
C GLU A 127 -21.26 9.20 6.14
N THR A 128 -22.11 8.38 5.52
CA THR A 128 -23.07 7.61 6.33
C THR A 128 -22.29 6.58 7.14
N ILE A 129 -22.78 6.23 8.33
CA ILE A 129 -22.08 5.33 9.28
C ILE A 129 -21.98 3.88 8.73
N SER A 130 -22.68 3.57 7.63
CA SER A 130 -22.54 2.32 6.88
C SER A 130 -21.39 2.34 5.86
N ASP A 131 -20.82 3.51 5.55
CA ASP A 131 -19.83 3.67 4.50
C ASP A 131 -18.40 3.47 5.02
N SER A 132 -18.03 2.19 5.13
CA SER A 132 -16.72 1.74 5.60
C SER A 132 -15.61 1.79 4.54
N ARG A 133 -15.91 2.22 3.32
CA ARG A 133 -14.99 2.10 2.17
C ARG A 133 -13.66 2.81 2.37
N ARG A 134 -13.68 4.03 2.89
CA ARG A 134 -12.46 4.80 3.17
C ARG A 134 -11.52 4.07 4.12
N ILE A 135 -12.11 3.49 5.18
CA ILE A 135 -11.36 2.76 6.20
C ILE A 135 -10.85 1.45 5.60
N HIS A 136 -11.70 0.73 4.86
CA HIS A 136 -11.29 -0.51 4.21
C HIS A 136 -10.21 -0.32 3.14
N GLN A 137 -10.26 0.75 2.35
CA GLN A 137 -9.21 1.05 1.38
C GLN A 137 -7.86 1.24 2.06
N LEU A 138 -7.81 1.98 3.17
CA LEU A 138 -6.60 2.06 4.00
C LEU A 138 -6.18 0.68 4.54
N ILE A 139 -7.13 -0.13 5.02
CA ILE A 139 -6.82 -1.48 5.49
C ILE A 139 -6.24 -2.33 4.37
N PHE A 140 -6.75 -2.21 3.15
CA PHE A 140 -6.24 -2.94 1.99
C PHE A 140 -4.82 -2.50 1.62
N HIS A 141 -4.53 -1.20 1.70
CA HIS A 141 -3.18 -0.64 1.53
C HIS A 141 -2.19 -1.28 2.51
N GLU A 142 -2.48 -1.16 3.80
CA GLU A 142 -1.65 -1.70 4.88
C GLU A 142 -1.57 -3.25 4.82
N SER A 143 -2.64 -3.91 4.39
CA SER A 143 -2.63 -5.35 4.21
C SER A 143 -1.76 -5.78 3.02
N GLY A 144 -1.69 -4.95 1.97
CA GLY A 144 -0.73 -5.08 0.87
C GLY A 144 0.71 -5.03 1.36
N HIS A 145 1.03 -4.06 2.23
CA HIS A 145 2.32 -4.03 2.93
C HIS A 145 2.56 -5.28 3.77
N TYR A 146 1.58 -5.72 4.55
CA TYR A 146 1.73 -6.90 5.42
C TYR A 146 2.05 -8.17 4.62
N SER A 147 1.35 -8.42 3.51
CA SER A 147 1.60 -9.60 2.68
C SER A 147 2.94 -9.53 1.97
N HIS A 148 3.32 -8.34 1.48
CA HIS A 148 4.63 -8.10 0.90
C HIS A 148 5.73 -8.35 1.94
N ALA A 149 5.65 -7.73 3.11
CA ALA A 149 6.57 -7.93 4.24
C ALA A 149 6.69 -9.41 4.61
N SER A 150 5.55 -10.10 4.73
CA SER A 150 5.49 -11.52 5.06
C SER A 150 6.10 -12.44 4.00
N LYS A 151 6.20 -11.97 2.75
CA LYS A 151 6.82 -12.69 1.65
C LYS A 151 8.33 -12.45 1.57
N VAL A 152 8.76 -11.19 1.67
CA VAL A 152 10.17 -10.78 1.53
C VAL A 152 11.00 -10.99 2.80
N GLY A 153 10.35 -11.05 3.95
CA GLY A 153 10.97 -11.33 5.24
C GLY A 153 11.51 -10.11 5.97
N ALA A 154 11.97 -10.36 7.20
CA ALA A 154 12.30 -9.31 8.17
C ALA A 154 13.41 -8.35 7.70
N SER A 155 14.44 -8.85 7.01
CA SER A 155 15.57 -8.00 6.60
C SER A 155 15.19 -6.97 5.56
N TYR A 156 14.42 -7.36 4.55
CA TYR A 156 13.90 -6.42 3.57
C TYR A 156 12.99 -5.40 4.25
N TRP A 157 12.05 -5.88 5.08
CA TRP A 157 11.09 -5.00 5.74
C TRP A 157 11.76 -4.03 6.72
N ALA A 158 12.80 -4.46 7.43
CA ALA A 158 13.62 -3.61 8.28
C ALA A 158 14.20 -2.42 7.52
N GLN A 159 14.77 -2.69 6.34
CA GLN A 159 15.41 -1.63 5.57
C GLN A 159 14.37 -0.69 4.95
N LEU A 160 13.21 -1.19 4.51
CA LEU A 160 12.12 -0.35 4.04
C LEU A 160 11.59 0.56 5.16
N PHE A 161 11.08 -0.05 6.23
CA PHE A 161 10.38 0.68 7.29
C PHE A 161 11.33 1.62 8.04
N ALA A 162 12.60 1.22 8.24
CA ALA A 162 13.59 2.14 8.77
C ALA A 162 13.81 3.32 7.81
N SER A 163 13.88 3.12 6.49
CA SER A 163 14.05 4.24 5.55
C SER A 163 12.91 5.26 5.62
N GLU A 164 11.66 4.80 5.72
CA GLU A 164 10.48 5.67 5.89
C GLU A 164 10.54 6.46 7.20
N ILE A 165 10.91 5.80 8.29
CA ILE A 165 11.11 6.46 9.58
C ILE A 165 12.26 7.47 9.52
N SER A 166 13.29 7.23 8.70
CA SER A 166 14.39 8.19 8.48
C SER A 166 13.84 9.46 7.89
N ASN A 167 13.01 9.32 6.86
CA ASN A 167 12.46 10.45 6.15
C ASN A 167 11.49 11.24 7.03
N ILE A 168 10.65 10.56 7.83
CA ILE A 168 9.80 11.22 8.83
C ILE A 168 10.65 12.08 9.77
N HIS A 169 11.77 11.53 10.26
CA HIS A 169 12.66 12.23 11.18
C HIS A 169 13.34 13.45 10.54
N LEU A 170 13.86 13.29 9.32
CA LEU A 170 14.72 14.26 8.65
C LEU A 170 13.93 15.30 7.83
N HIS A 171 12.72 14.97 7.40
CA HIS A 171 11.93 15.72 6.43
C HIS A 171 10.53 16.07 6.93
N GLY A 172 10.40 16.35 8.23
CA GLY A 172 9.20 17.00 8.79
C GLY A 172 7.94 16.13 8.75
N GLY A 173 8.10 14.80 8.81
CA GLY A 173 6.98 13.86 8.88
C GLY A 173 6.52 13.26 7.55
N ASP A 174 7.20 13.52 6.43
CA ASP A 174 6.95 12.81 5.17
C ASP A 174 7.82 11.53 5.10
N PRO A 175 7.24 10.32 5.10
CA PRO A 175 8.00 9.07 4.98
C PRO A 175 8.64 8.85 3.60
N TYR A 176 8.23 9.61 2.59
CA TYR A 176 8.58 9.36 1.20
C TYR A 176 9.52 10.43 0.63
N TYR A 177 9.35 11.67 1.09
CA TYR A 177 10.05 12.87 0.59
C TYR A 177 9.98 12.92 -0.96
N ASP A 178 11.08 13.27 -1.62
CA ASP A 178 11.22 13.35 -3.08
C ASP A 178 11.68 12.03 -3.74
N GLY A 179 11.79 10.95 -2.97
CA GLY A 179 12.29 9.65 -3.44
C GLY A 179 13.82 9.52 -3.54
N THR A 180 14.58 10.51 -3.11
CA THR A 180 16.05 10.45 -3.05
C THR A 180 16.62 10.14 -1.66
N SER A 181 15.78 10.26 -0.63
CA SER A 181 16.17 10.07 0.77
C SER A 181 15.60 8.77 1.37
N PRO A 182 16.31 8.14 2.34
CA PRO A 182 17.66 8.48 2.82
C PRO A 182 18.78 8.12 1.82
N SER A 183 18.46 7.41 0.75
CA SER A 183 19.31 7.17 -0.40
C SER A 183 18.47 6.82 -1.62
N LEU A 184 19.05 6.88 -2.83
CA LEU A 184 18.34 6.47 -4.06
C LEU A 184 17.86 5.01 -4.02
N GLN A 185 18.62 4.13 -3.38
CA GLN A 185 18.24 2.72 -3.21
C GLN A 185 17.06 2.57 -2.23
N ALA A 186 17.10 3.29 -1.11
CA ALA A 186 16.00 3.30 -0.15
C ALA A 186 14.71 3.86 -0.77
N GLY A 187 14.83 4.97 -1.51
CA GLY A 187 13.74 5.50 -2.31
C GLY A 187 13.21 4.46 -3.27
N ALA A 188 14.06 3.76 -4.04
CA ALA A 188 13.59 2.76 -5.01
C ALA A 188 12.78 1.63 -4.35
N ARG A 189 13.17 1.23 -3.13
CA ARG A 189 12.44 0.25 -2.32
C ARG A 189 11.10 0.76 -1.83
N ILE A 190 11.06 2.00 -1.33
CA ILE A 190 9.83 2.68 -0.93
C ILE A 190 8.87 2.74 -2.12
N GLY A 191 9.33 3.19 -3.29
CA GLY A 191 8.47 3.33 -4.47
C GLY A 191 7.88 2.02 -4.96
N LEU A 192 8.64 0.92 -4.85
CA LEU A 192 8.11 -0.42 -5.13
C LEU A 192 7.07 -0.85 -4.08
N ALA A 193 7.38 -0.69 -2.79
CA ALA A 193 6.51 -1.14 -1.71
C ALA A 193 5.19 -0.37 -1.66
N GLU A 194 5.25 0.96 -1.78
CA GLU A 194 4.11 1.86 -1.85
C GLU A 194 3.34 1.70 -3.15
N GLY A 195 4.03 1.49 -4.28
CA GLY A 195 3.40 1.17 -5.55
C GLY A 195 2.56 -0.11 -5.46
N TRP A 196 3.12 -1.16 -4.86
CA TRP A 196 2.40 -2.41 -4.61
C TRP A 196 1.18 -2.21 -3.69
N ALA A 197 1.33 -1.51 -2.57
CA ALA A 197 0.24 -1.25 -1.63
C ALA A 197 -0.88 -0.40 -2.27
N THR A 198 -0.50 0.59 -3.10
CA THR A 198 -1.41 1.46 -3.84
C THR A 198 -2.26 0.68 -4.86
N VAL A 199 -1.66 -0.19 -5.68
CA VAL A 199 -2.47 -1.05 -6.57
C VAL A 199 -3.34 -2.02 -5.77
N THR A 200 -2.80 -2.56 -4.68
CA THR A 200 -3.54 -3.46 -3.79
C THR A 200 -4.81 -2.80 -3.26
N GLU A 201 -4.73 -1.58 -2.73
CA GLU A 201 -5.91 -0.89 -2.21
C GLU A 201 -6.97 -0.64 -3.28
N PHE A 202 -6.58 -0.28 -4.50
CA PHE A 202 -7.53 0.01 -5.57
C PHE A 202 -8.21 -1.25 -6.10
N TYR A 203 -7.44 -2.31 -6.33
CA TYR A 203 -7.98 -3.55 -6.92
C TYR A 203 -8.85 -4.31 -5.92
N VAL A 204 -8.47 -4.33 -4.64
CA VAL A 204 -9.31 -4.94 -3.60
C VAL A 204 -10.55 -4.08 -3.33
N SER A 205 -10.42 -2.75 -3.31
CA SER A 205 -11.59 -1.86 -3.19
C SER A 205 -12.56 -2.07 -4.35
N ASN A 206 -12.05 -2.19 -5.57
CA ASN A 206 -12.88 -2.50 -6.72
C ASN A 206 -13.67 -3.81 -6.54
N SER A 207 -12.97 -4.89 -6.14
CA SER A 207 -13.57 -6.21 -5.96
C SER A 207 -14.77 -6.22 -5.00
N TYR A 208 -14.84 -5.30 -4.04
CA TYR A 208 -15.92 -5.24 -3.05
C TYR A 208 -16.88 -4.08 -3.21
N TYR A 209 -16.47 -2.99 -3.88
CA TYR A 209 -17.18 -1.71 -3.84
C TYR A 209 -17.40 -1.07 -5.20
N ASN A 210 -16.76 -1.55 -6.27
CA ASN A 210 -16.79 -0.93 -7.59
C ASN A 210 -16.50 0.59 -7.56
N SER A 211 -15.72 1.02 -6.56
CA SER A 211 -15.38 2.42 -6.28
C SER A 211 -14.23 2.50 -5.28
N SER A 212 -13.44 3.57 -5.40
CA SER A 212 -12.31 3.88 -4.52
C SER A 212 -12.23 5.39 -4.28
N ILE A 213 -11.50 5.78 -3.25
CA ILE A 213 -11.13 7.18 -2.98
C ILE A 213 -9.81 7.44 -3.69
N ILE A 214 -9.80 8.45 -4.57
CA ILE A 214 -8.62 8.87 -5.30
C ILE A 214 -8.17 10.21 -4.77
N ARG A 215 -6.86 10.37 -4.60
CA ARG A 215 -6.15 11.63 -4.36
C ARG A 215 -5.64 12.14 -5.71
N SER A 216 -6.32 13.12 -6.26
CA SER A 216 -5.88 13.87 -7.44
C SER A 216 -5.36 15.25 -7.07
N ASN A 217 -4.84 15.98 -8.05
CA ASN A 217 -4.47 17.39 -7.92
C ASN A 217 -5.64 18.31 -7.52
N THR A 218 -6.89 17.90 -7.79
CA THR A 218 -8.12 18.61 -7.41
C THR A 218 -8.65 18.22 -6.03
N GLY A 219 -8.01 17.27 -5.36
CA GLY A 219 -8.33 16.85 -4.00
C GLY A 219 -8.64 15.36 -3.89
N SER A 220 -9.16 14.95 -2.73
CA SER A 220 -9.55 13.56 -2.50
C SER A 220 -11.04 13.37 -2.73
N SER A 221 -11.42 12.47 -3.62
CA SER A 221 -12.83 12.21 -3.93
C SER A 221 -13.09 10.74 -4.17
N ARG A 222 -14.33 10.32 -3.91
CA ARG A 222 -14.81 9.00 -4.28
C ARG A 222 -15.09 8.95 -5.76
N GLN A 223 -14.55 7.93 -6.43
CA GLN A 223 -14.71 7.71 -7.86
C GLN A 223 -15.26 6.31 -8.12
N HIS A 224 -16.12 6.19 -9.12
CA HIS A 224 -16.52 4.90 -9.68
C HIS A 224 -15.33 4.24 -10.36
N MET A 225 -15.31 2.90 -10.42
CA MET A 225 -14.12 2.20 -10.90
C MET A 225 -13.76 2.53 -12.35
N SER A 226 -14.72 2.82 -13.23
CA SER A 226 -14.41 3.28 -14.59
C SER A 226 -13.49 4.49 -14.61
N ASN A 227 -13.71 5.44 -13.69
CA ASN A 227 -12.89 6.64 -13.55
C ASN A 227 -11.55 6.32 -12.89
N VAL A 228 -11.57 5.46 -11.85
CA VAL A 228 -10.34 5.03 -11.19
C VAL A 228 -9.41 4.32 -12.17
N ASN A 229 -9.93 3.40 -13.00
CA ASN A 229 -9.16 2.74 -14.05
C ASN A 229 -8.62 3.79 -15.04
N GLY A 230 -9.44 4.72 -15.52
CA GLY A 230 -8.96 5.80 -16.39
C GLY A 230 -7.82 6.63 -15.78
N ILE A 231 -7.85 6.85 -14.47
CA ILE A 231 -6.77 7.57 -13.76
C ILE A 231 -5.50 6.72 -13.64
N LEU A 232 -5.65 5.44 -13.28
CA LEU A 232 -4.51 4.53 -13.13
C LEU A 232 -3.84 4.20 -14.47
N GLU A 233 -4.61 4.19 -15.56
CA GLU A 233 -4.12 3.97 -16.92
C GLU A 233 -3.61 5.27 -17.58
N GLY A 234 -3.99 6.42 -17.04
CA GLY A 234 -3.43 7.72 -17.41
C GLY A 234 -2.28 8.15 -16.50
N PHE A 235 -1.56 7.18 -15.92
CA PHE A 235 -0.61 7.45 -14.84
C PHE A 235 0.62 8.21 -15.34
N ASN A 236 1.07 9.17 -14.53
CA ASN A 236 2.26 9.96 -14.80
C ASN A 236 3.37 9.49 -13.86
N ILE A 237 4.27 8.65 -14.39
CA ILE A 237 5.50 8.28 -13.66
C ILE A 237 6.44 9.48 -13.68
N ILE A 238 6.89 9.89 -12.49
CA ILE A 238 7.76 11.05 -12.29
C ILE A 238 9.13 10.58 -11.81
N ASP A 239 10.20 11.06 -12.46
CA ASP A 239 11.57 10.78 -12.01
C ASP A 239 11.85 11.34 -10.61
N ARG A 240 12.85 10.75 -9.96
CA ARG A 240 13.36 11.20 -8.65
C ARG A 240 14.61 12.07 -8.86
N PRO A 241 14.79 13.19 -8.15
CA PRO A 241 13.90 13.77 -7.13
C PRO A 241 12.62 14.33 -7.74
N MET A 242 11.48 13.99 -7.12
CA MET A 242 10.17 14.52 -7.51
C MET A 242 9.90 15.85 -6.79
N ASN A 243 9.82 16.94 -7.55
CA ASN A 243 9.41 18.26 -7.06
C ASN A 243 7.92 18.55 -7.27
N ALA A 244 7.27 17.77 -8.14
CA ALA A 244 5.84 17.86 -8.38
C ALA A 244 5.04 17.32 -7.18
N THR A 245 3.80 17.78 -7.01
CA THR A 245 2.91 17.27 -5.97
C THR A 245 2.57 15.81 -6.24
N ARG A 246 2.89 14.92 -5.30
CA ARG A 246 2.54 13.50 -5.38
C ARG A 246 1.04 13.28 -5.18
N THR A 247 0.44 12.54 -6.10
CA THR A 247 -0.97 12.13 -6.13
C THR A 247 -1.06 10.67 -6.62
N ASP A 248 -2.26 10.08 -6.62
CA ASP A 248 -2.44 8.71 -7.13
C ASP A 248 -2.29 8.65 -8.66
N GLU A 249 -2.41 9.80 -9.34
CA GLU A 249 -2.24 9.98 -10.78
C GLU A 249 -0.81 10.38 -11.18
N TRP A 250 -0.06 11.02 -10.28
CA TRP A 250 1.29 11.55 -10.51
C TRP A 250 2.19 11.15 -9.36
N SER A 251 3.09 10.21 -9.57
CA SER A 251 3.99 9.74 -8.52
C SER A 251 5.25 9.13 -9.10
N TRP A 252 6.28 9.01 -8.26
CA TRP A 252 7.45 8.18 -8.53
C TRP A 252 7.24 6.73 -8.05
N PHE A 253 6.12 6.43 -7.39
CA PHE A 253 5.73 5.08 -7.00
C PHE A 253 5.41 4.22 -8.22
N SER A 254 5.63 2.91 -8.11
CA SER A 254 5.55 1.99 -9.25
C SER A 254 4.13 1.47 -9.55
N HIS A 255 3.07 2.12 -9.04
CA HIS A 255 1.71 1.57 -9.16
C HIS A 255 1.18 1.61 -10.60
N GLY A 256 1.49 2.64 -11.39
CA GLY A 256 1.15 2.64 -12.82
C GLY A 256 1.83 1.50 -13.58
N LEU A 257 3.13 1.30 -13.37
CA LEU A 257 3.86 0.17 -13.96
C LEU A 257 3.18 -1.17 -13.62
N ILE A 258 2.76 -1.35 -12.37
CA ILE A 258 2.08 -2.58 -11.95
C ILE A 258 0.71 -2.72 -12.63
N VAL A 259 -0.01 -1.62 -12.87
CA VAL A 259 -1.28 -1.63 -13.61
C VAL A 259 -1.04 -2.07 -15.06
N ASP A 260 -0.12 -1.42 -15.78
CA ASP A 260 0.21 -1.72 -17.17
C ASP A 260 0.74 -3.15 -17.35
N ILE A 261 1.43 -3.70 -16.34
CA ILE A 261 1.84 -5.12 -16.38
C ILE A 261 0.61 -6.05 -16.39
N LEU A 262 -0.45 -5.68 -15.65
CA LEU A 262 -1.59 -6.56 -15.34
C LEU A 262 -2.79 -6.39 -16.26
N ASP A 263 -2.94 -5.28 -16.96
CA ASP A 263 -4.10 -5.11 -17.81
C ASP A 263 -3.98 -5.93 -19.12
N THR A 264 -4.94 -5.72 -20.03
CA THR A 264 -5.04 -6.48 -21.27
C THR A 264 -4.11 -6.01 -22.39
N GLY A 265 -3.15 -5.12 -22.12
CA GLY A 265 -2.27 -4.53 -23.13
C GLY A 265 -3.10 -3.72 -24.10
N ARG A 266 -3.36 -2.45 -23.77
CA ARG A 266 -4.45 -1.71 -24.43
C ARG A 266 -4.22 -1.34 -25.89
N ASN A 267 -3.00 -1.51 -26.39
CA ASN A 267 -2.57 -0.58 -27.41
C ASN A 267 -2.62 -1.04 -28.86
N ASN A 268 -2.50 -2.31 -29.21
CA ASN A 268 -2.56 -2.75 -30.63
C ASN A 268 -1.79 -1.80 -31.60
N GLY A 269 -0.66 -1.20 -31.15
CA GLY A 269 0.10 -0.17 -31.86
C GLY A 269 -0.22 1.33 -31.60
N THR A 270 -1.04 1.71 -30.62
CA THR A 270 -1.37 3.12 -30.27
C THR A 270 -0.68 3.55 -28.96
N ALA A 271 -0.37 4.82 -28.77
CA ALA A 271 0.30 5.27 -27.55
C ALA A 271 -0.66 5.29 -26.34
N ASP A 272 -0.21 4.81 -25.18
CA ASP A 272 -1.00 4.81 -23.95
C ASP A 272 -1.26 6.24 -23.41
N GLN A 273 -2.22 6.39 -22.51
CA GLN A 273 -2.42 7.62 -21.73
C GLN A 273 -1.34 7.81 -20.66
N SER A 274 -0.65 6.73 -20.25
CA SER A 274 0.48 6.78 -19.33
C SER A 274 1.67 7.55 -19.91
N VAL A 275 2.31 8.36 -19.08
CA VAL A 275 3.39 9.28 -19.48
C VAL A 275 4.54 9.23 -18.49
N HIS A 276 5.77 9.22 -19.02
CA HIS A 276 6.98 9.44 -18.23
C HIS A 276 7.38 10.90 -18.25
N ARG A 277 7.68 11.43 -17.07
CA ARG A 277 8.08 12.81 -16.83
C ARG A 277 9.34 12.86 -15.98
N ASN A 278 10.12 13.91 -16.17
CA ASN A 278 11.24 14.19 -15.28
C ASN A 278 10.76 14.66 -13.90
N GLY A 279 11.68 14.83 -12.96
CA GLY A 279 11.37 15.22 -11.57
C GLY A 279 10.65 16.55 -11.39
N SER A 280 10.67 17.43 -12.40
CA SER A 280 9.92 18.70 -12.42
C SER A 280 8.50 18.56 -13.01
N GLY A 281 8.13 17.39 -13.53
CA GLY A 281 6.87 17.14 -14.22
C GLY A 281 6.90 17.45 -15.73
N ALA A 282 8.05 17.76 -16.31
CA ALA A 282 8.16 17.96 -17.74
C ALA A 282 8.06 16.62 -18.47
N PHE A 283 7.28 16.59 -19.55
CA PHE A 283 7.09 15.41 -20.40
C PHE A 283 8.43 14.90 -20.97
N LEU A 284 8.66 13.59 -20.90
CA LEU A 284 9.80 12.91 -21.53
C LEU A 284 9.33 12.04 -22.69
N ASN A 285 8.44 11.10 -22.42
CA ASN A 285 7.87 10.19 -23.43
C ASN A 285 6.50 9.68 -23.00
N THR A 286 5.76 9.16 -23.96
CA THR A 286 4.59 8.33 -23.69
C THR A 286 5.03 6.92 -23.32
N VAL A 287 4.27 6.26 -22.46
CA VAL A 287 4.49 4.86 -22.12
C VAL A 287 3.83 3.99 -23.20
N LEU A 288 4.59 3.03 -23.73
CA LEU A 288 4.01 1.97 -24.56
C LEU A 288 3.66 0.78 -23.69
N ASP A 289 2.38 0.61 -23.39
CA ASP A 289 1.82 -0.56 -22.73
C ASP A 289 1.31 -1.59 -23.75
N GLU A 290 2.03 -2.70 -23.91
CA GLU A 290 1.59 -3.86 -24.69
C GLU A 290 1.71 -5.17 -23.91
N VAL A 291 1.89 -5.06 -22.59
CA VAL A 291 2.15 -6.21 -21.72
C VAL A 291 0.80 -6.77 -21.27
N SER A 292 0.69 -8.09 -21.28
CA SER A 292 -0.41 -8.74 -20.59
C SER A 292 0.07 -10.07 -20.04
N ILE A 293 0.28 -10.10 -18.71
CA ILE A 293 0.73 -11.30 -18.01
C ILE A 293 -0.40 -12.05 -17.30
N GLN A 294 -1.63 -11.51 -17.37
CA GLN A 294 -2.80 -12.11 -16.73
C GLN A 294 -3.38 -13.26 -17.56
N SER A 295 -3.90 -14.25 -16.84
CA SER A 295 -4.91 -15.18 -17.36
C SER A 295 -6.18 -15.02 -16.53
N GLY A 296 -7.13 -14.20 -17.00
CA GLY A 296 -8.41 -13.98 -16.32
C GLY A 296 -8.68 -12.51 -15.98
N SER A 297 -9.02 -12.23 -14.72
CA SER A 297 -9.34 -10.86 -14.28
C SER A 297 -8.10 -9.99 -14.24
N ILE A 298 -8.17 -8.79 -14.84
CA ILE A 298 -7.13 -7.74 -14.70
C ILE A 298 -6.88 -7.34 -13.24
N TYR A 299 -7.85 -7.60 -12.35
CA TYR A 299 -7.73 -7.30 -10.94
C TYR A 299 -7.05 -8.41 -10.12
N ASN A 300 -6.48 -9.45 -10.74
CA ASN A 300 -5.81 -10.53 -10.02
C ASN A 300 -4.37 -10.15 -9.69
N LEU A 301 -4.02 -9.80 -8.45
CA LEU A 301 -2.64 -9.40 -8.14
C LEU A 301 -1.63 -10.56 -8.03
N GLY A 302 -2.08 -11.81 -8.14
CA GLY A 302 -1.26 -13.02 -7.97
C GLY A 302 0.01 -13.09 -8.84
N PRO A 303 -0.07 -12.84 -10.17
CA PRO A 303 1.07 -12.81 -11.07
C PRO A 303 2.23 -11.93 -10.59
N VAL A 304 1.97 -10.65 -10.28
CA VAL A 304 2.98 -9.71 -9.79
C VAL A 304 3.42 -10.09 -8.38
N PHE A 305 2.48 -10.40 -7.49
CA PHE A 305 2.81 -10.79 -6.12
C PHE A 305 3.81 -11.94 -6.11
N SER A 306 3.63 -12.95 -6.98
CA SER A 306 4.51 -14.11 -7.09
C SER A 306 5.98 -13.74 -7.31
N ARG A 307 6.26 -12.59 -7.94
CA ARG A 307 7.60 -12.08 -8.26
C ARG A 307 8.19 -11.12 -7.23
N LEU A 308 7.41 -10.58 -6.30
CA LEU A 308 7.89 -9.70 -5.21
C LEU A 308 8.66 -10.48 -4.14
N THR A 309 9.86 -10.95 -4.47
CA THR A 309 10.75 -11.69 -3.58
C THR A 309 11.73 -10.76 -2.89
N SER A 310 12.48 -11.25 -1.90
CA SER A 310 13.48 -10.48 -1.16
C SER A 310 14.61 -9.91 -2.03
N SER A 311 14.79 -10.41 -3.26
CA SER A 311 15.76 -9.87 -4.21
C SER A 311 15.24 -8.69 -5.02
N VAL A 312 13.92 -8.46 -5.06
CA VAL A 312 13.31 -7.36 -5.82
C VAL A 312 13.22 -6.14 -4.91
N ASN A 313 14.19 -5.23 -5.00
CA ASN A 313 14.31 -4.04 -4.15
C ASN A 313 13.85 -2.76 -4.82
N SER A 314 13.48 -2.82 -6.09
CA SER A 314 13.07 -1.68 -6.89
C SER A 314 12.11 -2.15 -7.99
N ALA A 315 11.42 -1.20 -8.61
CA ALA A 315 10.66 -1.48 -9.82
C ALA A 315 11.56 -2.14 -10.87
N ALA A 316 12.77 -1.62 -11.13
CA ALA A 316 13.71 -2.18 -12.10
C ALA A 316 14.05 -3.66 -11.85
N ASP A 317 14.20 -4.07 -10.58
CA ASP A 317 14.49 -5.48 -10.22
C ASP A 317 13.34 -6.43 -10.57
N LEU A 318 12.12 -5.93 -10.76
CA LEU A 318 10.95 -6.73 -11.10
C LEU A 318 10.98 -7.21 -12.56
N LYS A 319 11.76 -6.54 -13.43
CA LYS A 319 11.86 -6.81 -14.88
C LYS A 319 12.26 -8.25 -15.17
N ASN A 320 13.41 -8.68 -14.65
CA ASN A 320 13.98 -9.99 -14.96
C ASN A 320 13.13 -11.16 -14.45
N PRO A 321 12.60 -11.13 -13.21
CA PRO A 321 11.64 -12.12 -12.73
C PRO A 321 10.39 -12.23 -13.61
N LEU A 322 9.87 -11.11 -14.12
CA LEU A 322 8.72 -11.09 -15.03
C LEU A 322 9.07 -11.68 -16.39
N MET A 323 10.15 -11.24 -17.03
CA MET A 323 10.58 -11.78 -18.33
C MET A 323 10.82 -13.30 -18.26
N SER A 324 11.42 -13.77 -17.16
CA SER A 324 11.66 -15.20 -16.93
C SER A 324 10.36 -15.99 -16.76
N ALA A 325 9.35 -15.42 -16.11
CA ALA A 325 8.05 -16.05 -15.90
C ALA A 325 7.14 -15.99 -17.15
N TYR A 326 7.33 -14.97 -18.00
CA TYR A 326 6.53 -14.72 -19.19
C TYR A 326 7.42 -14.52 -20.44
N PRO A 327 8.10 -15.57 -20.94
CA PRO A 327 9.04 -15.45 -22.06
C PRO A 327 8.41 -14.87 -23.33
N ALA A 328 7.17 -15.23 -23.63
CA ALA A 328 6.42 -14.70 -24.78
C ALA A 328 6.16 -13.19 -24.71
N GLN A 329 6.16 -12.61 -23.50
CA GLN A 329 5.98 -11.17 -23.27
C GLN A 329 7.31 -10.44 -23.06
N SER A 330 8.46 -11.13 -23.10
CA SER A 330 9.76 -10.58 -22.67
C SER A 330 10.16 -9.28 -23.39
N SER A 331 9.98 -9.21 -24.71
CA SER A 331 10.30 -7.99 -25.47
C SER A 331 9.42 -6.82 -25.04
N LYS A 332 8.12 -7.07 -24.81
CA LYS A 332 7.14 -6.05 -24.41
C LYS A 332 7.38 -5.58 -22.99
N ILE A 333 7.69 -6.52 -22.08
CA ILE A 333 8.09 -6.20 -20.70
C ILE A 333 9.34 -5.33 -20.71
N ASN A 334 10.35 -5.67 -21.51
CA ASN A 334 11.56 -4.84 -21.60
C ASN A 334 11.24 -3.42 -22.10
N THR A 335 10.43 -3.29 -23.16
CA THR A 335 10.01 -1.98 -23.68
C THR A 335 9.21 -1.16 -22.66
N LEU A 336 8.25 -1.79 -21.97
CA LEU A 336 7.46 -1.15 -20.93
C LEU A 336 8.37 -0.54 -19.85
N PHE A 337 9.28 -1.35 -19.30
CA PHE A 337 10.19 -0.90 -18.26
C PHE A 337 11.13 0.22 -18.75
N GLN A 338 11.62 0.16 -19.98
CA GLN A 338 12.43 1.23 -20.57
C GLN A 338 11.66 2.56 -20.66
N ASN A 339 10.38 2.52 -21.04
CA ASN A 339 9.53 3.71 -21.12
C ASN A 339 9.19 4.31 -19.75
N TYR A 340 9.25 3.49 -18.68
CA TYR A 340 9.15 3.93 -17.29
C TYR A 340 10.50 4.38 -16.69
N GLY A 341 11.60 4.28 -17.44
CA GLY A 341 12.95 4.68 -17.00
C GLY A 341 13.76 3.60 -16.28
N TYR A 342 13.50 2.30 -16.51
CA TYR A 342 14.10 1.16 -15.79
C TYR A 342 14.93 0.14 -16.61
#